data_AF-A0AA50CRG6-F1
#
_entry.id   AF-A0AA50CRG6-F1
#
_cell.length_a   1.000
_cell.length_b   1.000
_cell.length_c   1.000
_cell.angle_alpha   90.00
_cell.angle_beta   90.00
_cell.angle_gamma   90.00
#
_symmetry.space_group_name_H-M   'P 1'
#
loop_
_entity.id
_entity.type
_entity.pdbx_description
1 polymer ?
#
loop_
_entity_poly.entity_id
_entity_poly.type
_entity_poly.pdbx_seq_one_letter_code
_entity_poly.pdbx_strand_id
1 'polypeptide(L)' 'MNQIGPGNNIPLRLQIRSCENIDGVMLDGPQHERFEETLPKETV' A
#
# COMPACT_ATOMS: atom_id res chain seq x y z
N MET A 1 0.27 1.11 -6.60
CA MET A 1 -0.15 0.81 -5.22
C MET A 1 1.07 0.92 -4.32
N ASN A 2 1.11 1.88 -3.39
CA ASN A 2 2.35 2.16 -2.63
C ASN A 2 2.74 0.99 -1.71
N GLN A 3 1.76 0.17 -1.31
CA GLN A 3 1.96 -1.00 -0.45
C GLN A 3 2.82 -2.12 -1.06
N ILE A 4 3.00 -2.16 -2.38
CA ILE A 4 3.86 -3.15 -3.08
C ILE A 4 5.25 -2.59 -3.43
N GLY A 5 5.55 -1.35 -3.01
CA GLY A 5 6.84 -0.70 -3.26
C GLY A 5 7.97 -1.15 -2.32
N PRO A 6 9.22 -0.71 -2.57
CA PRO A 6 10.36 -0.92 -1.67
C PRO A 6 10.05 -0.40 -0.26
N GLY A 7 10.32 -1.19 0.78
CA GLY A 7 10.09 -0.81 2.17
C GLY A 7 8.65 -0.94 2.68
N ASN A 8 7.68 -1.27 1.82
CA ASN A 8 6.26 -1.44 2.20
C ASN A 8 5.83 -2.91 2.26
N ASN A 9 4.77 -3.19 3.05
CA ASN A 9 4.10 -4.47 3.31
C ASN A 9 4.75 -5.72 2.67
N ILE A 10 5.82 -6.23 3.30
CA ILE A 10 6.63 -7.35 2.80
C ILE A 10 5.78 -8.61 2.50
N PRO A 11 4.84 -9.03 3.37
CA PRO A 11 3.94 -10.15 3.06
C PRO A 11 3.15 -9.96 1.77
N LEU A 12 2.57 -8.78 1.56
CA LEU A 12 1.80 -8.47 0.36
C LEU A 12 2.67 -8.53 -0.90
N ARG A 13 3.92 -8.06 -0.83
CA ARG A 13 4.86 -8.14 -1.96
C ARG A 13 5.14 -9.58 -2.38
N LEU A 14 5.19 -10.52 -1.43
CA LEU A 14 5.38 -11.93 -1.76
C LEU A 14 4.13 -12.53 -2.42
N GLN A 15 2.95 -12.19 -1.90
CA GLN A 15 1.67 -12.66 -2.45
C GLN A 15 1.42 -12.14 -3.87
N ILE A 16 1.79 -10.89 -4.17
CA ILE A 16 1.56 -10.29 -5.48
C ILE A 16 2.33 -11.01 -6.60
N ARG A 17 3.43 -11.72 -6.28
CA ARG A 17 4.28 -12.40 -7.28
C ARG A 17 3.57 -13.51 -8.04
N SER A 18 2.51 -14.07 -7.48
CA SER A 18 1.69 -15.12 -8.11
C SER A 18 0.25 -14.67 -8.36
N CYS A 19 -0.03 -13.37 -8.29
CA CYS A 19 -1.33 -12.80 -8.58
C CYS A 19 -1.47 -12.63 -10.11
N GLU A 20 -2.43 -13.32 -10.72
CA GLU A 20 -2.63 -13.32 -12.18
C GLU A 20 -3.44 -12.12 -12.68
N ASN A 21 -4.20 -11.46 -11.79
CA ASN A 21 -5.15 -10.41 -12.12
C ASN A 21 -4.88 -9.09 -11.38
N ILE A 22 -3.61 -8.78 -11.13
CA ILE A 22 -3.21 -7.56 -10.41
C ILE A 22 -3.72 -6.28 -11.08
N ASP A 23 -3.90 -6.28 -12.39
CA ASP A 23 -4.44 -5.16 -13.17
C ASP A 23 -5.92 -4.87 -12.85
N GLY A 24 -6.63 -5.81 -12.24
CA GLY A 24 -8.00 -5.63 -11.78
C GLY A 24 -8.11 -4.96 -10.40
N VAL A 25 -7.01 -4.75 -9.70
CA VAL A 25 -7.00 -4.12 -8.37
C VAL A 25 -7.23 -2.63 -8.51
N MET A 26 -8.32 -2.14 -7.89
CA MET A 26 -8.62 -0.72 -7.78
C MET A 26 -8.28 -0.19 -6.38
N LEU A 27 -7.85 1.06 -6.32
CA LEU A 27 -7.54 1.73 -5.06
C LEU A 27 -8.74 2.55 -4.60
N ASP A 28 -9.01 2.51 -3.31
CA ASP A 28 -9.96 3.39 -2.64
C ASP A 28 -9.20 4.31 -1.67
N GLY A 29 -9.45 5.62 -1.78
CA GLY A 29 -8.81 6.66 -0.98
C GLY A 29 -7.36 7.02 -1.38
N PRO A 30 -6.76 7.98 -0.65
CA PRO A 30 -5.39 8.45 -0.89
C PRO A 30 -4.34 7.36 -0.71
N GLN A 31 -3.26 7.43 -1.49
CA GLN A 31 -2.06 6.64 -1.26
C GLN A 31 -1.02 7.49 -0.55
N HIS A 32 -0.37 6.91 0.45
CA HIS A 32 0.70 7.54 1.23
C HIS A 32 2.04 6.91 0.87
N GLU A 33 3.08 7.71 0.72
CA GLU A 33 4.43 7.21 0.38
C GLU A 33 5.11 6.60 1.59
N ARG A 34 4.78 7.10 2.78
CA ARG A 34 5.40 6.72 4.05
C ARG A 34 4.37 6.36 5.10
N PHE A 35 4.75 5.52 6.07
CA PHE A 35 3.87 5.11 7.17
C PHE A 35 3.43 6.30 8.03
N GLU A 36 4.31 7.26 8.28
CA GLU A 36 4.04 8.41 9.15
C GLU A 36 2.90 9.30 8.64
N GLU A 37 2.67 9.31 7.31
CA GLU A 37 1.58 10.05 6.69
C GLU A 37 0.21 9.41 6.93
N THR A 38 0.18 8.15 7.37
CA THR A 38 -1.04 7.42 7.74
C THR A 38 -1.40 7.58 9.21
N LEU A 39 -0.50 8.13 10.02
CA LEU A 39 -0.75 8.35 11.44
C LEU A 39 -1.82 9.43 11.62
N PRO A 40 -2.73 9.28 12.60
CA PRO A 40 -3.65 10.34 12.96
C PRO A 40 -2.88 11.63 13.23
N LYS A 41 -3.27 12.71 12.58
CA LYS A 41 -2.76 14.04 12.92
C LYS A 41 -3.41 14.45 14.23
N GLU A 42 -2.62 14.99 15.16
CA GLU A 42 -3.17 15.56 16.39
C GLU A 42 -4.24 16.61 16.02
N THR A 43 -5.47 16.38 16.46
CA THR A 43 -6.50 17.41 16.48
C THR A 43 -6.14 18.39 17.58
N VAL A 44 -5.61 19.55 17.19
CA VAL A 44 -5.47 20.73 18.06
C VAL A 44 -6.85 21.29 18.39
#